data_AF-A0A482X8E6-F1
#
_entry.id   AF-A0A482X8E6-F1
#
_cell.length_a   1.000
_cell.length_b   1.000
_cell.length_c   1.000
_cell.angle_alpha   90.00
_cell.angle_beta   90.00
_cell.angle_gamma   90.00
#
_symmetry.space_group_name_H-M   'P 1'
#
loop_
_entity.id
_entity.type
_entity.pdbx_description
1 polymer ?
#
loop_
_entity_poly.entity_id
_entity_poly.type
_entity_poly.pdbx_seq_one_letter_code
_entity_poly.pdbx_strand_id
1 'polypeptide(L)'
;NLAPSELKKLRNKQRKAKRKAELEKAQQVAAAEKREQHNKSRQAAGAAGGGAGGGAGGGGGADTAEPDLPQLDELVPDKLARVEDPLGQAIRFLQPLQQLCANQVETHLMGFEIYSRKGK
;
A
#
# COMPACT_ATOMS: atom_id res chain seq x y z
N ASN A 1 -32.54 46.50 -9.93
CA ASN A 1 -33.06 45.28 -10.58
C ASN A 1 -32.06 44.81 -11.64
N LEU A 2 -31.26 43.78 -11.37
CA LEU A 2 -30.32 43.24 -12.35
C LEU A 2 -31.08 42.63 -13.53
N ALA A 3 -30.56 42.82 -14.75
CA ALA A 3 -31.11 42.20 -15.94
C ALA A 3 -31.14 40.65 -15.79
N PRO A 4 -32.18 39.97 -16.31
CA PRO A 4 -32.38 38.54 -16.11
C PRO A 4 -31.19 37.67 -16.60
N SER A 5 -30.42 38.15 -17.58
CA SER A 5 -29.21 37.50 -18.08
C SER A 5 -28.05 37.50 -17.07
N GLU A 6 -27.84 38.60 -16.35
CA GLU A 6 -26.79 38.73 -15.33
C GLU A 6 -27.13 37.94 -14.06
N LEU A 7 -28.42 37.88 -13.72
CA LEU A 7 -28.94 37.06 -12.62
C LEU A 7 -28.69 35.56 -12.86
N LYS A 8 -28.81 35.08 -14.10
CA LYS A 8 -28.51 33.69 -14.49
C LYS A 8 -27.02 33.39 -14.42
N LYS A 9 -26.16 34.30 -14.89
CA LYS A 9 -24.70 34.17 -14.79
C LYS A 9 -24.22 34.13 -13.33
N LEU A 10 -24.76 35.02 -12.49
CA LEU A 10 -24.43 35.06 -11.07
C LEU A 10 -24.83 33.75 -10.36
N ARG A 11 -26.04 33.25 -10.62
CA ARG A 11 -26.52 31.97 -10.07
C ARG A 11 -25.67 30.80 -10.53
N ASN A 12 -25.26 30.76 -11.80
CA ASN A 12 -24.39 29.70 -12.31
C ASN A 12 -22.97 29.77 -11.71
N LYS A 13 -22.42 30.97 -11.54
CA LYS A 13 -21.12 31.19 -10.89
C LYS A 13 -21.16 30.74 -9.42
N GLN A 14 -22.22 31.09 -8.69
CA GLN A 14 -22.42 30.67 -7.31
C GLN A 14 -22.63 29.15 -7.20
N ARG A 15 -23.38 28.53 -8.11
CA ARG A 15 -23.55 27.06 -8.15
C ARG A 15 -22.22 26.35 -8.40
N LYS A 16 -21.39 26.84 -9.33
CA LYS A 16 -20.07 26.27 -9.61
C LYS A 16 -19.12 26.43 -8.42
N ALA A 17 -19.13 27.59 -7.77
CA ALA A 17 -18.33 27.84 -6.57
C ALA A 17 -18.75 26.94 -5.40
N LYS A 18 -20.06 26.81 -5.15
CA LYS A 18 -20.60 25.93 -4.10
C LYS A 18 -20.26 24.46 -4.35
N ARG A 19 -20.45 23.95 -5.57
CA ARG A 19 -20.09 22.57 -5.92
C ARG A 19 -18.59 22.30 -5.76
N LYS A 20 -17.73 23.26 -6.10
CA LYS A 20 -16.27 23.13 -5.91
C LYS A 20 -15.91 23.09 -4.42
N ALA A 21 -16.47 24.00 -3.62
CA ALA A 21 -16.22 24.05 -2.18
C ALA A 21 -16.75 22.80 -1.45
N GLU A 22 -17.88 22.26 -1.88
CA GLU A 22 -18.49 21.05 -1.31
C GLU A 22 -17.65 19.80 -1.61
N LEU A 23 -17.16 19.64 -2.85
CA LEU A 23 -16.27 18.54 -3.22
C LEU A 23 -14.95 18.59 -2.44
N GLU A 24 -14.35 19.78 -2.30
CA GLU A 24 -13.10 19.94 -1.56
C GLU A 24 -13.30 19.66 -0.06
N LYS A 25 -14.41 20.12 0.52
CA LYS A 25 -14.76 19.83 1.91
C LYS A 25 -15.03 18.35 2.14
N ALA A 26 -15.73 17.68 1.22
CA ALA A 26 -15.97 16.23 1.29
C ALA A 26 -14.66 15.42 1.20
N GLN A 27 -13.72 15.83 0.34
CA GLN A 27 -12.40 15.20 0.25
C GLN A 27 -11.56 15.41 1.52
N GLN A 28 -11.62 16.60 2.13
CA GLN A 28 -10.92 16.88 3.38
C GLN A 28 -11.50 16.07 4.55
N VAL A 29 -12.82 15.94 4.65
CA VAL A 29 -13.48 15.11 5.68
C VAL A 29 -13.11 13.63 5.49
N ALA A 30 -13.19 13.11 4.27
CA ALA A 30 -12.80 11.72 4.00
C ALA A 30 -11.31 11.46 4.31
N ALA A 31 -10.42 12.41 4.01
CA ALA A 31 -9.01 12.30 4.36
C ALA A 31 -8.76 12.39 5.87
N ALA A 32 -9.52 13.23 6.60
CA ALA A 32 -9.45 13.35 8.04
C ALA A 32 -9.98 12.10 8.75
N GLU A 33 -11.12 11.57 8.32
CA GLU A 33 -11.70 10.32 8.85
C GLU A 33 -10.76 9.13 8.59
N LYS A 34 -10.18 9.03 7.39
CA LYS A 34 -9.18 7.99 7.08
C LYS A 34 -7.93 8.12 7.96
N ARG A 35 -7.50 9.35 8.27
CA ARG A 35 -6.35 9.61 9.16
C ARG A 35 -6.68 9.30 10.62
N GLU A 36 -7.87 9.62 11.10
CA GLU A 36 -8.29 9.35 12.47
C GLU A 36 -8.49 7.85 12.71
N GLN A 37 -9.08 7.12 11.76
CA GLN A 37 -9.18 5.66 11.80
C GLN A 37 -7.80 5.00 11.87
N HIS A 38 -6.83 5.48 11.08
CA HIS A 38 -5.45 4.98 11.11
C HIS A 38 -4.71 5.32 12.42
N ASN A 39 -5.07 6.42 13.08
CA ASN A 39 -4.45 6.80 14.35
C ASN A 39 -5.07 6.03 15.54
N LYS A 40 -6.38 5.76 15.49
CA LYS A 40 -7.09 4.94 16.48
C LYS A 40 -6.57 3.50 16.50
N SER A 41 -6.33 2.90 15.33
CA SER A 41 -5.76 1.55 15.22
C SER A 41 -4.31 1.48 15.73
N ARG A 42 -3.52 2.55 15.56
CA ARG A 42 -2.18 2.67 16.16
C ARG A 42 -2.19 2.80 17.68
N GLN A 43 -3.16 3.52 18.27
CA GLN A 43 -3.24 3.67 19.73
C GLN A 43 -3.66 2.38 20.45
N ALA A 44 -4.45 1.50 19.82
CA ALA A 44 -4.80 0.20 20.40
C ALA A 44 -3.61 -0.80 20.42
N ALA A 45 -2.62 -0.63 19.54
CA ALA A 45 -1.41 -1.46 19.48
C ALA A 45 -0.25 -0.94 20.37
N GLY A 46 -0.40 0.23 21.00
CA GLY A 46 0.68 0.95 21.67
C GLY A 46 0.96 0.58 23.14
N ALA A 47 0.36 -0.47 23.69
CA ALA A 47 0.57 -0.86 25.10
C ALA A 47 1.69 -1.91 25.29
N ALA A 48 2.36 -2.38 24.22
CA ALA A 48 3.45 -3.33 24.34
C ALA A 48 4.55 -3.06 23.29
N GLY A 49 5.72 -2.60 23.76
CA GLY A 49 7.02 -2.78 23.10
C GLY A 49 7.32 -1.92 21.87
N GLY A 50 8.43 -1.19 21.91
CA GLY A 50 8.86 -0.30 20.83
C GLY A 50 9.38 -1.02 19.58
N GLY A 51 9.33 -0.31 18.46
CA GLY A 51 10.00 -0.70 17.21
C GLY A 51 9.25 -0.28 15.95
N ALA A 52 9.84 0.68 15.22
CA ALA A 52 9.85 0.87 13.77
C ALA A 52 8.58 0.70 12.90
N GLY A 53 8.36 1.68 12.01
CA GLY A 53 7.75 1.45 10.69
C GLY A 53 6.25 1.75 10.57
N GLY A 54 5.89 2.74 9.73
CA GLY A 54 4.52 2.91 9.23
C GLY A 54 4.11 1.75 8.32
N GLY A 55 2.86 1.52 7.96
CA GLY A 55 1.65 2.34 7.88
C GLY A 55 0.72 1.59 6.91
N ALA A 56 -0.58 1.64 7.16
CA ALA A 56 -1.59 0.72 6.65
C ALA A 56 -1.79 0.67 5.11
N GLY A 57 -2.09 -0.54 4.64
CA GLY A 57 -2.82 -0.81 3.41
C GLY A 57 -4.15 -1.49 3.77
N GLY A 58 -5.27 -0.91 3.34
CA GLY A 58 -6.58 -1.53 3.39
C GLY A 58 -7.03 -1.86 1.97
N GLY A 59 -7.47 -3.11 1.78
CA GLY A 59 -8.21 -3.60 0.61
C GLY A 59 -9.26 -4.58 1.13
N GLY A 60 -10.53 -4.20 1.05
CA GLY A 60 -11.63 -4.77 1.82
C GLY A 60 -12.05 -6.19 1.43
N GLY A 61 -12.48 -6.92 2.44
CA GLY A 61 -13.20 -8.19 2.38
C GLY A 61 -13.64 -8.53 3.80
N ALA A 62 -14.76 -7.97 4.23
CA ALA A 62 -15.38 -8.31 5.50
C ALA A 62 -15.92 -9.74 5.45
N ASP A 63 -15.85 -10.41 6.60
CA ASP A 63 -16.67 -11.55 7.00
C ASP A 63 -16.32 -12.93 6.44
N THR A 64 -15.15 -13.46 6.79
CA THR A 64 -15.00 -14.82 7.33
C THR A 64 -13.68 -14.87 8.10
N ALA A 65 -13.76 -15.18 9.40
CA ALA A 65 -12.60 -15.39 10.24
C ALA A 65 -11.81 -16.63 9.75
N GLU A 66 -10.73 -16.39 9.00
CA GLU A 66 -9.64 -17.34 8.75
C GLU A 66 -8.40 -16.78 9.48
N PRO A 67 -8.24 -17.05 10.79
CA PRO A 67 -7.27 -16.36 11.64
C PRO A 67 -5.85 -16.93 11.54
N ASP A 68 -5.38 -17.36 10.36
CA ASP A 68 -4.00 -17.88 10.22
C ASP A 68 -3.33 -17.64 8.85
N LEU A 69 -3.91 -16.83 7.96
CA LEU A 69 -3.14 -16.42 6.78
C LEU A 69 -2.05 -15.44 7.23
N PRO A 70 -0.76 -15.72 6.96
CA PRO A 70 0.31 -14.78 7.24
C PRO A 70 -0.02 -13.49 6.51
N GLN A 71 0.06 -12.37 7.24
CA GLN A 71 -0.22 -11.05 6.71
C GLN A 71 0.73 -10.80 5.53
N LEU A 72 0.21 -10.93 4.31
CA LEU A 72 0.97 -10.70 3.10
C LEU A 72 1.24 -9.20 3.01
N ASP A 73 2.52 -8.85 2.96
CA ASP A 73 2.91 -7.47 2.66
C ASP A 73 2.29 -7.03 1.34
N GLU A 74 1.76 -5.81 1.31
CA GLU A 74 1.16 -5.24 0.11
C GLU A 74 2.20 -5.19 -1.01
N LEU A 75 1.92 -5.87 -2.12
CA LEU A 75 2.80 -5.97 -3.29
C LEU A 75 2.84 -4.65 -4.05
N VAL A 76 3.67 -3.72 -3.57
CA VAL A 76 3.89 -2.42 -4.21
C VAL A 76 5.00 -2.56 -5.27
N PRO A 77 4.72 -2.33 -6.56
CA PRO A 77 5.70 -2.51 -7.64
C PRO A 77 7.00 -1.73 -7.43
N ASP A 78 6.91 -0.47 -6.98
CA ASP A 78 8.09 0.37 -6.73
C ASP A 78 8.98 -0.16 -5.61
N LYS A 79 8.38 -0.78 -4.58
CA LYS A 79 9.14 -1.39 -3.48
C LYS A 79 9.84 -2.66 -3.92
N LEU A 80 9.19 -3.48 -4.75
CA LEU A 80 9.74 -4.72 -5.29
C LEU A 80 10.87 -4.45 -6.30
N ALA A 81 10.75 -3.38 -7.09
CA ALA A 81 11.76 -3.01 -8.08
C ALA A 81 13.03 -2.38 -7.45
N ARG A 82 12.93 -1.81 -6.24
CA ARG A 82 14.02 -1.07 -5.57
C ARG A 82 14.37 -1.66 -4.20
N VAL A 83 14.45 -2.97 -4.13
CA VAL A 83 14.89 -3.71 -2.95
C VAL A 83 16.35 -3.38 -2.61
N GLU A 84 16.66 -3.23 -1.31
CA GLU A 84 18.00 -2.95 -0.80
C GLU A 84 18.99 -4.12 -0.99
N ASP A 85 18.56 -5.35 -0.69
CA ASP A 85 19.37 -6.58 -0.90
C ASP A 85 18.66 -7.55 -1.87
N PRO A 86 18.74 -7.31 -3.19
CA PRO A 86 18.06 -8.15 -4.18
C PRO A 86 18.60 -9.59 -4.19
N LEU A 87 19.91 -9.78 -3.98
CA LEU A 87 20.52 -11.11 -3.93
C LEU A 87 20.09 -11.89 -2.67
N GLY A 88 20.00 -11.23 -1.52
CA GLY A 88 19.47 -11.84 -0.29
C GLY A 88 18.00 -12.21 -0.40
N GLN A 89 17.18 -11.39 -1.04
CA GLN A 89 15.79 -11.75 -1.30
C GLN A 89 15.68 -12.93 -2.28
N ALA A 90 16.48 -12.96 -3.34
CA ALA A 90 16.50 -14.09 -4.29
C ALA A 90 16.81 -15.44 -3.61
N ILE A 91 17.69 -15.45 -2.59
CA ILE A 91 18.02 -16.66 -1.82
C ILE A 91 16.78 -17.27 -1.14
N ARG A 92 15.82 -16.46 -0.69
CA ARG A 92 14.58 -16.94 -0.05
C ARG A 92 13.75 -17.79 -1.01
N PHE A 93 13.80 -17.48 -2.30
CA PHE A 93 13.13 -18.24 -3.36
C PHE A 93 14.00 -19.40 -3.87
N LEU A 94 15.33 -19.24 -3.86
CA LEU A 94 16.26 -20.29 -4.25
C LEU A 94 16.22 -21.48 -3.29
N GLN A 95 16.09 -21.26 -1.98
CA GLN A 95 16.13 -22.33 -0.97
C GLN A 95 15.06 -23.41 -1.18
N PRO A 96 13.76 -23.09 -1.35
CA PRO A 96 12.75 -24.08 -1.70
C PRO A 96 13.05 -24.82 -3.00
N LEU A 97 13.59 -24.13 -4.02
CA LEU A 97 13.94 -24.74 -5.29
C LEU A 97 15.09 -25.74 -5.13
N GLN A 98 16.11 -25.42 -4.32
CA GLN A 98 17.19 -26.35 -4.02
C GLN A 98 16.70 -27.58 -3.24
N GLN A 99 15.67 -27.45 -2.41
CA GLN A 99 15.10 -28.57 -1.64
C GLN A 99 14.19 -29.46 -2.48
N LEU A 100 13.33 -28.85 -3.31
CA LEU A 100 12.26 -29.57 -4.03
C LEU A 100 12.64 -29.91 -5.48
N CYS A 101 13.59 -29.19 -6.05
CA CYS A 101 13.99 -29.29 -7.46
C CYS A 101 15.50 -29.52 -7.63
N ALA A 102 16.12 -30.25 -6.70
CA ALA A 102 17.57 -30.50 -6.71
C ALA A 102 18.10 -31.21 -7.97
N ASN A 103 17.26 -31.91 -8.73
CA ASN A 103 17.66 -32.61 -9.96
C ASN A 103 17.52 -31.75 -11.23
N GLN A 104 17.03 -30.50 -11.10
CA GLN A 104 16.90 -29.56 -12.21
C GLN A 104 18.19 -28.74 -12.33
N VAL A 105 18.84 -28.80 -13.49
CA VAL A 105 20.12 -28.10 -13.74
C VAL A 105 19.96 -26.58 -13.60
N GLU A 106 18.80 -26.05 -13.94
CA GLU A 106 18.43 -24.63 -13.85
C GLU A 106 18.51 -24.13 -12.40
N THR A 107 18.13 -24.96 -11.43
CA THR A 107 18.22 -24.62 -10.01
C THR A 107 19.67 -24.41 -9.58
N HIS A 108 20.57 -25.25 -10.10
CA HIS A 108 22.01 -25.13 -9.84
C HIS A 108 22.63 -23.92 -10.52
N LEU A 109 22.27 -23.68 -11.79
CA LEU A 109 22.75 -22.51 -12.54
C LEU A 109 22.32 -21.20 -11.87
N MET A 110 21.05 -21.10 -11.49
CA MET A 110 20.53 -19.94 -10.76
C MET A 110 21.22 -19.78 -9.40
N GLY A 111 21.47 -20.88 -8.68
CA GLY A 111 22.22 -20.85 -7.43
C GLY A 111 23.65 -20.32 -7.63
N PHE A 112 24.38 -20.85 -8.60
CA PHE A 112 25.72 -20.40 -8.95
C PHE A 112 25.74 -18.90 -9.27
N GLU A 113 24.81 -18.44 -10.09
CA GLU A 113 24.68 -17.04 -10.48
C GLU A 113 24.44 -16.08 -9.30
N ILE A 114 23.61 -16.49 -8.33
CA ILE A 114 23.32 -15.69 -7.15
C ILE A 114 24.53 -15.66 -6.22
N TYR A 115 25.14 -16.81 -5.94
CA TYR A 115 26.28 -16.91 -5.01
C TYR A 115 27.56 -16.28 -5.56
N SER A 116 27.83 -16.45 -6.86
CA SER A 116 28.97 -15.81 -7.53
C SER A 116 28.93 -14.28 -7.39
N ARG A 117 27.75 -13.67 -7.61
CA ARG A 117 27.55 -12.22 -7.42
C ARG A 117 27.64 -11.78 -5.95
N LYS A 118 27.34 -12.70 -5.01
CA LYS A 118 27.46 -12.47 -3.57
C LYS A 118 28.88 -12.69 -3.03
N GLY A 119 29.81 -13.17 -3.86
CA GLY A 119 31.18 -13.48 -3.47
C GLY A 119 31.29 -14.72 -2.57
N LYS A 120 30.39 -15.69 -2.75
CA LYS A 120 30.33 -16.93 -1.97
C LYS A 120 30.40 -18.16 -2.87
#